data_AF-A0A7Y3JGP2-F1
#
_entry.id   AF-A0A7Y3JGP2-F1
#
_cell.length_a   1.000
_cell.length_b   1.000
_cell.length_c   1.000
_cell.angle_alpha   90.00
_cell.angle_beta   90.00
_cell.angle_gamma   90.00
#
_symmetry.space_group_name_H-M   'P 1'
#
loop_
_entity.id
_entity.type
_entity.pdbx_description
1 polymer ?
#
loop_
_entity_poly.entity_id
_entity_poly.type
_entity_poly.pdbx_seq_one_letter_code
_entity_poly.pdbx_strand_id
1 'polypeptide(L)'
;MMIPAMIHQTSKTKRIPQMWARLQKKVRQAYPDWEYRLWTDQENLELVRKSFKDWEEVYLSMPKGIMRVDMIRYMYMYEFGGLYLDLDYEILRPFPFRNYELVLPAENRPGQPVSLGNSIFASVPRHPFWGKVLQELKENPPVRVQDEQDVINLTGPRFLTKIYSEYFQAETSIHIPERRYFNPDIPRTKAEQKVLEKDGTTIG
;
A
#
# COMPACT_ATOMS: atom_id res chain seq x y z
N MET A 1 2.93 12.46 15.28
CA MET A 1 1.68 11.66 15.50
C MET A 1 2.03 10.17 15.37
N MET A 2 1.23 9.24 15.91
CA MET A 2 1.50 7.79 15.78
C MET A 2 0.61 7.15 14.72
N ILE A 3 1.14 6.18 13.99
CA ILE A 3 0.39 5.36 13.03
C ILE A 3 -0.76 4.64 13.78
N PRO A 4 -2.03 4.84 13.38
CA PRO A 4 -3.17 4.18 14.01
C PRO A 4 -3.10 2.65 13.92
N ALA A 5 -3.62 1.97 14.94
CA ALA A 5 -3.69 0.51 14.98
C ALA A 5 -4.85 -0.03 14.12
N MET A 6 -4.79 0.22 12.81
CA MET A 6 -5.79 -0.23 11.85
C MET A 6 -5.14 -0.81 10.60
N ILE A 7 -5.72 -1.90 10.09
CA ILE A 7 -5.26 -2.64 8.92
C ILE A 7 -6.33 -2.56 7.83
N HIS A 8 -5.88 -2.23 6.62
CA HIS A 8 -6.70 -2.15 5.43
C HIS A 8 -6.24 -3.17 4.39
N GLN A 9 -7.18 -3.98 3.93
CA GLN A 9 -7.03 -4.78 2.70
C GLN A 9 -8.29 -4.60 1.86
N THR A 10 -8.23 -4.88 0.56
CA THR A 10 -9.40 -4.72 -0.32
C THR A 10 -9.55 -5.89 -1.28
N SER A 11 -10.79 -6.25 -1.59
CA SER A 11 -11.15 -7.24 -2.60
C SER A 11 -12.50 -6.90 -3.21
N LYS A 12 -12.84 -7.52 -4.34
CA LYS A 12 -14.15 -7.33 -4.97
C LYS A 12 -15.32 -7.62 -4.02
N THR A 13 -15.20 -8.66 -3.19
CA THR A 13 -16.20 -9.06 -2.18
C THR A 13 -15.52 -9.57 -0.91
N LYS A 14 -16.27 -9.78 0.17
CA LYS A 14 -15.74 -10.42 1.40
C LYS A 14 -15.32 -11.89 1.19
N ARG A 15 -15.75 -12.54 0.11
CA ARG A 15 -15.34 -13.91 -0.23
C ARG A 15 -14.04 -13.84 -1.04
N ILE A 16 -12.94 -14.20 -0.40
CA ILE A 16 -11.60 -14.23 -1.00
C ILE A 16 -11.14 -15.68 -1.21
N PRO A 17 -10.28 -15.96 -2.22
CA PRO A 17 -9.63 -17.24 -2.41
C PRO A 17 -8.98 -17.78 -1.13
N GLN A 18 -9.02 -19.10 -0.93
CA GLN A 18 -8.51 -19.75 0.27
C GLN A 18 -7.03 -19.43 0.54
N MET A 19 -6.23 -19.28 -0.52
CA MET A 19 -4.82 -18.90 -0.41
C MET A 19 -4.66 -17.52 0.27
N TRP A 20 -5.39 -16.51 -0.20
CA TRP A 20 -5.38 -15.16 0.39
C TRP A 20 -6.01 -15.14 1.79
N ALA A 21 -7.03 -15.97 2.05
CA ALA A 21 -7.58 -16.10 3.40
C ALA A 21 -6.56 -16.61 4.42
N ARG A 22 -5.62 -17.48 4.01
CA ARG A 22 -4.52 -17.94 4.87
C ARG A 22 -3.55 -16.80 5.18
N LEU A 23 -3.21 -15.98 4.18
CA LEU A 23 -2.32 -14.83 4.34
C LEU A 23 -2.96 -13.73 5.18
N GLN A 24 -4.21 -13.36 4.89
CA GLN A 24 -5.04 -12.48 5.73
C GLN A 24 -5.06 -12.94 7.20
N LYS A 25 -5.20 -14.24 7.46
CA LYS A 25 -5.16 -14.78 8.82
C LYS A 25 -3.80 -14.52 9.49
N LYS A 26 -2.68 -14.72 8.77
CA LYS A 26 -1.33 -14.42 9.29
C LYS A 26 -1.18 -12.95 9.64
N VAL A 27 -1.65 -12.04 8.78
CA VAL A 27 -1.66 -10.60 9.04
C VAL A 27 -2.40 -10.28 10.34
N ARG A 28 -3.63 -10.79 10.52
CA ARG A 28 -4.42 -10.58 11.74
C ARG A 28 -3.77 -11.18 12.99
N GLN A 29 -3.05 -12.29 12.85
CA GLN A 29 -2.30 -12.90 13.95
C GLN A 29 -1.04 -12.11 14.32
N ALA A 30 -0.38 -11.46 13.36
CA ALA A 30 0.77 -10.60 13.61
C ALA A 30 0.40 -9.31 14.36
N TYR A 31 -0.85 -8.86 14.23
CA TYR A 31 -1.37 -7.64 14.82
C TYR A 31 -2.71 -7.89 15.54
N PRO A 32 -2.73 -8.67 16.64
CA PRO A 32 -3.97 -9.13 17.28
C PRO A 32 -4.82 -8.00 17.87
N ASP A 33 -4.18 -6.90 18.26
CA ASP A 33 -4.84 -5.75 18.90
C ASP A 33 -5.22 -4.65 17.89
N TRP A 34 -4.96 -4.84 16.60
CA TRP A 34 -5.27 -3.85 15.56
C TRP A 34 -6.67 -4.10 15.00
N GLU A 35 -7.39 -3.02 14.72
CA GLU A 35 -8.64 -3.11 13.98
C GLU A 35 -8.33 -3.62 12.56
N TYR A 36 -9.09 -4.60 12.09
CA TYR A 36 -8.92 -5.16 10.75
C TYR A 36 -10.14 -4.87 9.88
N ARG A 37 -9.91 -4.31 8.69
CA ARG A 37 -10.95 -4.08 7.70
C ARG A 37 -10.56 -4.59 6.33
N LEU A 38 -11.30 -5.61 5.87
CA LEU A 38 -11.36 -5.98 4.47
C LEU A 38 -12.44 -5.15 3.80
N TRP A 39 -12.08 -4.27 2.88
CA TRP A 39 -13.03 -3.45 2.13
C TRP A 39 -13.47 -4.14 0.83
N THR A 40 -14.74 -3.99 0.48
CA THR A 40 -15.31 -4.44 -0.79
C THR A 40 -15.40 -3.31 -1.80
N ASP A 41 -15.49 -3.61 -3.10
CA ASP A 41 -15.69 -2.58 -4.15
C ASP A 41 -16.88 -1.66 -3.84
N GLN A 42 -17.96 -2.21 -3.26
CA GLN A 42 -19.13 -1.44 -2.84
C GLN A 42 -18.81 -0.50 -1.67
N GLU A 43 -18.14 -1.01 -0.63
CA GLU A 43 -17.74 -0.18 0.52
C GLU A 43 -16.69 0.88 0.13
N ASN A 44 -15.85 0.59 -0.87
CA ASN A 44 -14.89 1.54 -1.43
C ASN A 44 -15.61 2.70 -2.09
N LEU A 45 -16.59 2.42 -2.95
CA LEU A 45 -17.39 3.47 -3.58
C LEU A 45 -18.17 4.29 -2.54
N GLU A 46 -18.68 3.66 -1.49
CA GLU A 46 -19.33 4.36 -0.38
C GLU A 46 -18.35 5.24 0.41
N LEU A 47 -17.12 4.78 0.64
CA LEU A 47 -16.08 5.59 1.27
C LEU A 47 -15.80 6.84 0.44
N VAL A 48 -15.62 6.69 -0.88
CA VAL A 48 -15.39 7.81 -1.80
C VAL A 48 -16.53 8.81 -1.70
N ARG A 49 -17.78 8.35 -1.86
CA ARG A 49 -18.98 9.21 -1.79
C ARG A 49 -19.10 9.97 -0.48
N LYS A 50 -18.77 9.33 0.65
CA LYS A 50 -18.96 9.90 1.99
C LYS A 50 -17.82 10.83 2.42
N SER A 51 -16.58 10.49 2.11
CA SER A 51 -15.40 11.14 2.71
C SER A 51 -14.63 12.01 1.72
N PHE A 52 -14.81 11.77 0.42
CA PHE A 52 -14.09 12.45 -0.65
C PHE A 52 -15.07 13.16 -1.60
N LYS A 53 -15.46 14.37 -1.22
CA LYS A 53 -16.40 15.18 -2.02
C LYS A 53 -15.84 15.42 -3.44
N ASP A 54 -16.70 15.26 -4.44
CA ASP A 54 -16.38 15.45 -5.87
C ASP A 54 -15.28 14.49 -6.39
N TRP A 55 -15.15 13.31 -5.80
CA TRP A 55 -14.22 12.27 -6.25
C TRP A 55 -14.89 11.07 -6.92
N GLU A 56 -16.21 10.92 -6.80
CA GLU A 56 -16.91 9.77 -7.37
C GLU A 56 -16.67 9.65 -8.88
N GLU A 57 -16.75 10.77 -9.61
CA GLU A 57 -16.53 10.78 -11.05
C GLU A 57 -15.10 10.34 -11.41
N VAL A 58 -14.09 10.91 -10.75
CA VAL A 58 -12.68 10.52 -10.92
C VAL A 58 -12.46 9.04 -10.57
N TYR A 59 -13.11 8.55 -9.52
CA TYR A 59 -13.01 7.16 -9.11
C TYR A 59 -13.63 6.20 -10.13
N LEU A 60 -14.79 6.55 -10.68
CA LEU A 60 -15.47 5.71 -11.66
C LEU A 60 -14.88 5.85 -13.07
N SER A 61 -14.19 6.95 -13.39
CA SER A 61 -13.57 7.18 -14.70
C SER A 61 -12.28 6.37 -14.92
N MET A 62 -11.70 5.79 -13.86
CA MET A 62 -10.48 4.98 -13.95
C MET A 62 -10.64 3.82 -14.95
N PRO A 63 -9.80 3.73 -16.01
CA PRO A 63 -10.00 2.78 -17.11
C PRO A 63 -9.88 1.30 -16.71
N LYS A 64 -9.11 0.99 -15.66
CA LYS A 64 -8.89 -0.37 -15.18
C LYS A 64 -9.25 -0.50 -13.69
N GLY A 65 -9.78 -1.66 -13.32
CA GLY A 65 -10.14 -1.96 -11.92
C GLY A 65 -8.97 -1.80 -10.95
N ILE A 66 -7.77 -2.23 -11.33
CA ILE A 66 -6.55 -2.10 -10.52
C ILE A 66 -6.20 -0.64 -10.21
N MET A 67 -6.48 0.31 -11.11
CA MET A 67 -6.22 1.73 -10.88
C MET A 67 -7.15 2.31 -9.81
N ARG A 68 -8.39 1.81 -9.72
CA ARG A 68 -9.29 2.12 -8.59
C ARG A 68 -8.77 1.53 -7.29
N VAL A 69 -8.20 0.33 -7.34
CA VAL A 69 -7.56 -0.31 -6.17
C VAL A 69 -6.32 0.48 -5.72
N ASP A 70 -5.50 0.98 -6.64
CA ASP A 70 -4.38 1.88 -6.34
C ASP A 70 -4.85 3.19 -5.73
N MET A 71 -5.87 3.83 -6.28
CA MET A 71 -6.38 5.07 -5.71
C MET A 71 -7.03 4.87 -4.33
N ILE A 72 -7.82 3.81 -4.15
CA ILE A 72 -8.54 3.60 -2.88
C ILE A 72 -7.57 3.30 -1.73
N ARG A 73 -6.45 2.58 -2.00
CA ARG A 73 -5.44 2.36 -0.96
C ARG A 73 -4.81 3.68 -0.49
N TYR A 74 -4.61 4.65 -1.38
CA TYR A 74 -4.13 5.99 -1.00
C TYR A 74 -5.17 6.77 -0.21
N MET A 75 -6.45 6.63 -0.58
CA MET A 75 -7.56 7.24 0.16
C MET A 75 -7.69 6.67 1.58
N TYR A 76 -7.46 5.37 1.80
CA TYR A 76 -7.41 4.82 3.16
C TYR A 76 -6.32 5.49 3.98
N MET A 77 -5.11 5.61 3.43
CA MET A 77 -3.99 6.22 4.16
C MET A 77 -4.20 7.70 4.44
N TYR A 78 -4.83 8.42 3.51
CA TYR A 78 -5.16 9.82 3.73
C TYR A 78 -6.24 9.99 4.80
N GLU A 79 -7.34 9.26 4.72
CA GLU A 79 -8.48 9.45 5.63
C GLU A 79 -8.19 8.89 7.02
N PHE A 80 -7.61 7.69 7.07
CA PHE A 80 -7.46 6.94 8.31
C PHE A 80 -6.02 6.68 8.74
N GLY A 81 -5.08 6.63 7.79
CA GLY A 81 -3.73 6.13 8.06
C GLY A 81 -3.73 4.62 8.31
N GLY A 82 -2.90 4.16 9.24
CA GLY A 82 -2.80 2.75 9.63
C GLY A 82 -1.80 1.99 8.78
N LEU A 83 -2.11 0.73 8.47
CA LEU A 83 -1.34 -0.17 7.62
C LEU A 83 -2.21 -0.65 6.45
N TYR A 84 -1.74 -0.43 5.24
CA TYR A 84 -2.29 -1.10 4.06
C TYR A 84 -1.33 -2.20 3.60
N LEU A 85 -1.89 -3.32 3.12
CA LEU A 85 -1.16 -4.36 2.41
C LEU A 85 -2.07 -5.17 1.49
N ASP A 86 -1.53 -5.65 0.37
CA ASP A 86 -2.28 -6.50 -0.57
C ASP A 86 -2.71 -7.83 0.07
N LEU A 87 -3.72 -8.49 -0.52
CA LEU A 87 -4.28 -9.74 0.02
C LEU A 87 -3.38 -10.97 -0.19
N ASP A 88 -2.49 -10.89 -1.17
CA ASP A 88 -1.46 -11.87 -1.46
C ASP A 88 -0.14 -11.60 -0.74
N TYR A 89 -0.12 -10.61 0.17
CA TYR A 89 1.04 -10.30 0.99
C TYR A 89 1.13 -11.23 2.20
N GLU A 90 2.29 -11.86 2.37
CA GLU A 90 2.60 -12.65 3.56
C GLU A 90 3.31 -11.76 4.60
N ILE A 91 2.93 -11.87 5.87
CA ILE A 91 3.67 -11.26 6.97
C ILE A 91 4.27 -12.39 7.80
N LEU A 92 5.60 -12.38 7.91
CA LEU A 92 6.39 -13.30 8.74
C LEU A 92 6.50 -12.80 10.18
N ARG A 93 6.54 -11.48 10.39
CA ARG A 93 6.65 -10.86 11.72
C ARG A 93 6.12 -9.42 11.72
N PRO A 94 5.61 -8.91 12.84
CA PRO A 94 5.13 -7.55 12.92
C PRO A 94 6.27 -6.54 12.79
N PHE A 95 6.04 -5.45 12.06
CA PHE A 95 6.99 -4.34 11.98
C PHE A 95 6.61 -3.25 13.00
N PRO A 96 7.60 -2.67 13.72
CA PRO A 96 7.34 -1.66 14.74
C PRO A 96 7.05 -0.27 14.13
N PHE A 97 5.92 -0.14 13.42
CA PHE A 97 5.50 1.10 12.75
C PHE A 97 5.37 2.32 13.68
N ARG A 98 5.17 2.11 14.99
CA ARG A 98 4.83 3.17 15.96
C ARG A 98 5.84 4.32 16.07
N ASN A 99 7.07 4.14 15.57
CA ASN A 99 8.12 5.16 15.61
C ASN A 99 8.18 6.04 14.35
N TYR A 100 7.28 5.84 13.38
CA TYR A 100 7.30 6.52 12.10
C TYR A 100 5.99 7.25 11.84
N GLU A 101 6.03 8.31 11.03
CA GLU A 101 4.82 8.98 10.54
C GLU A 101 4.39 8.47 9.17
N LEU A 102 5.35 8.07 8.34
CA LEU A 102 5.13 7.46 7.04
C LEU A 102 6.21 6.42 6.76
N VAL A 103 5.79 5.24 6.33
CA VAL A 103 6.63 4.13 5.92
C VAL A 103 6.28 3.74 4.49
N LEU A 104 7.21 3.93 3.58
CA LEU A 104 7.10 3.60 2.15
C LEU A 104 8.22 2.62 1.76
N PRO A 105 8.00 1.30 1.89
CA PRO A 105 9.02 0.32 1.55
C PRO A 105 9.53 0.44 0.10
N ALA A 106 10.84 0.34 -0.07
CA ALA A 106 11.46 0.30 -1.38
C ALA A 106 11.18 -1.02 -2.10
N GLU A 107 11.13 -0.98 -3.42
CA GLU A 107 10.96 -2.15 -4.30
C GLU A 107 12.23 -2.51 -5.06
N ASN A 108 13.18 -1.57 -5.16
CA ASN A 108 14.48 -1.81 -5.77
C ASN A 108 15.57 -2.16 -4.74
N ARG A 109 16.67 -2.71 -5.25
CA ARG A 109 17.83 -3.06 -4.42
C ARG A 109 18.61 -1.79 -4.03
N PRO A 110 19.35 -1.81 -2.89
CA PRO A 110 20.23 -0.71 -2.52
C PRO A 110 21.22 -0.37 -3.63
N GLY A 111 21.63 0.91 -3.68
CA GLY A 111 22.59 1.42 -4.67
C GLY A 111 21.96 1.91 -5.99
N GLN A 112 20.64 1.91 -6.09
CA GLN A 112 19.88 2.51 -7.20
C GLN A 112 19.03 3.70 -6.69
N PRO A 113 18.63 4.65 -7.55
CA PRO A 113 17.66 5.68 -7.18
C PRO A 113 16.40 5.05 -6.59
N VAL A 114 15.86 5.60 -5.51
CA VAL A 114 14.73 5.02 -4.78
C VAL A 114 13.56 4.72 -5.73
N SER A 115 13.06 3.48 -5.66
CA SER A 115 11.80 3.07 -6.26
C SER A 115 10.90 2.56 -5.15
N LEU A 116 9.76 3.19 -4.95
CA LEU A 116 8.79 2.81 -3.93
C LEU A 116 7.90 1.67 -4.45
N GLY A 117 7.54 0.74 -3.57
CA GLY A 117 6.44 -0.19 -3.82
C GLY A 117 5.09 0.43 -3.47
N ASN A 118 4.00 -0.19 -3.93
CA ASN A 118 2.64 0.21 -3.55
C ASN A 118 1.80 -0.94 -2.95
N SER A 119 2.41 -2.10 -2.70
CA SER A 119 1.76 -3.30 -2.15
C SER A 119 1.67 -3.33 -0.63
N ILE A 120 2.43 -2.48 0.07
CA ILE A 120 2.39 -2.28 1.53
C ILE A 120 2.90 -0.88 1.88
N PHE A 121 2.24 -0.22 2.84
CA PHE A 121 2.73 1.02 3.43
C PHE A 121 1.96 1.31 4.72
N ALA A 122 2.52 2.16 5.57
CA ALA A 122 1.88 2.57 6.81
C ALA A 122 2.06 4.07 7.03
N SER A 123 1.06 4.75 7.60
CA SER A 123 1.16 6.18 7.87
C SER A 123 0.19 6.68 8.93
N VAL A 124 0.47 7.87 9.44
CA VAL A 124 -0.54 8.69 10.12
C VAL A 124 -1.60 9.13 9.11
N PRO A 125 -2.85 9.38 9.55
CA PRO A 125 -3.85 10.00 8.70
C PRO A 125 -3.38 11.38 8.23
N ARG A 126 -3.80 11.78 7.03
CA ARG A 126 -3.56 13.10 6.43
C ARG A 126 -2.09 13.49 6.31
N HIS A 127 -1.18 12.51 6.24
CA HIS A 127 0.22 12.80 5.96
C HIS A 127 0.33 13.56 4.62
N PRO A 128 1.11 14.66 4.53
CA PRO A 128 1.15 15.51 3.33
C PRO A 128 1.44 14.78 2.02
N PHE A 129 2.25 13.72 2.08
CA PHE A 129 2.49 12.81 0.96
C PHE A 129 1.20 12.32 0.30
N TRP A 130 0.26 11.76 1.07
CA TRP A 130 -1.00 11.25 0.52
C TRP A 130 -1.90 12.37 -0.02
N GLY A 131 -1.86 13.55 0.61
CA GLY A 131 -2.54 14.74 0.09
C GLY A 131 -2.05 15.09 -1.31
N LYS A 132 -0.73 15.09 -1.52
CA LYS A 132 -0.13 15.36 -2.83
C LYS A 132 -0.42 14.25 -3.85
N VAL A 133 -0.37 12.98 -3.44
CA VAL A 133 -0.75 11.81 -4.27
C VAL A 133 -2.18 11.96 -4.79
N LEU A 134 -3.13 12.25 -3.90
CA LEU A 134 -4.52 12.45 -4.27
C LEU A 134 -4.71 13.71 -5.13
N GLN A 135 -4.08 14.82 -4.78
CA GLN A 135 -4.14 16.02 -5.60
C GLN A 135 -3.72 15.76 -7.06
N GLU A 136 -2.57 15.08 -7.25
CA GLU A 136 -2.06 14.76 -8.59
C GLU A 136 -3.04 13.88 -9.38
N LEU A 137 -3.68 12.87 -8.75
CA LEU A 137 -4.69 12.03 -9.39
C LEU A 137 -5.97 12.80 -9.76
N LYS A 138 -6.36 13.78 -8.94
CA LYS A 138 -7.56 14.59 -9.20
C LYS A 138 -7.33 15.58 -10.33
N GLU A 139 -6.15 16.18 -10.39
CA GLU A 139 -5.78 17.15 -11.43
C GLU A 139 -5.46 16.47 -12.77
N ASN A 140 -4.92 15.25 -12.73
CA ASN A 140 -4.49 14.51 -13.92
C ASN A 140 -5.06 13.08 -13.92
N PRO A 141 -6.40 12.91 -13.94
CA PRO A 141 -7.00 11.57 -13.91
C PRO A 141 -6.61 10.78 -15.16
N PRO A 142 -6.18 9.52 -15.02
CA PRO A 142 -5.87 8.68 -16.17
C PRO A 142 -7.09 8.46 -17.06
N VAL A 143 -7.06 8.98 -18.29
CA VAL A 143 -8.18 8.86 -19.25
C VAL A 143 -8.00 7.70 -20.24
N ARG A 144 -6.76 7.23 -20.44
CA ARG A 144 -6.41 6.15 -21.37
C ARG A 144 -5.27 5.33 -20.81
N VAL A 145 -5.30 4.03 -21.09
CA VAL A 145 -4.29 3.05 -20.66
C VAL A 145 -4.07 2.07 -21.81
N GLN A 146 -2.83 1.98 -22.30
CA GLN A 146 -2.45 1.11 -23.41
C GLN A 146 -2.00 -0.27 -22.92
N ASP A 147 -1.23 -0.31 -21.83
CA ASP A 147 -0.63 -1.55 -21.32
C ASP A 147 -0.59 -1.60 -19.78
N GLU A 148 0.22 -2.50 -19.22
CA GLU A 148 0.46 -2.61 -17.77
C GLU A 148 1.44 -1.55 -17.26
N GLN A 149 2.35 -1.09 -18.11
CA GLN A 149 3.32 -0.07 -17.75
C GLN A 149 2.63 1.27 -17.45
N ASP A 150 1.56 1.58 -18.17
CA ASP A 150 0.69 2.71 -17.88
C ASP A 150 0.04 2.62 -16.50
N VAL A 151 -0.43 1.44 -16.06
CA VAL A 151 -0.99 1.27 -14.70
C VAL A 151 0.09 1.60 -13.67
N ILE A 152 1.29 1.03 -13.84
CA ILE A 152 2.43 1.24 -12.95
C ILE A 152 2.84 2.72 -12.87
N ASN A 153 2.79 3.42 -14.00
CA ASN A 153 3.21 4.83 -14.13
C ASN A 153 2.17 5.83 -13.65
N LEU A 154 0.88 5.54 -13.85
CA LEU A 154 -0.20 6.52 -13.69
C LEU A 154 -0.89 6.42 -12.32
N THR A 155 -0.93 5.24 -11.71
CA THR A 155 -1.50 5.04 -10.37
C THR A 155 -0.65 4.17 -9.46
N GLY A 156 0.24 3.35 -10.02
CA GLY A 156 1.01 2.34 -9.30
C GLY A 156 2.33 2.83 -8.66
N PRO A 157 3.33 1.95 -8.49
CA PRO A 157 4.54 2.25 -7.73
C PRO A 157 5.42 3.35 -8.35
N ARG A 158 5.47 3.47 -9.68
CA ARG A 158 6.23 4.54 -10.34
C ARG A 158 5.56 5.91 -10.17
N PHE A 159 4.23 5.95 -10.09
CA PHE A 159 3.50 7.17 -9.75
C PHE A 159 3.88 7.68 -8.35
N LEU A 160 3.85 6.80 -7.33
CA LEU A 160 4.29 7.16 -5.97
C LEU A 160 5.76 7.58 -5.95
N THR A 161 6.62 6.87 -6.67
CA THR A 161 8.05 7.18 -6.76
C THR A 161 8.29 8.56 -7.36
N LYS A 162 7.56 8.94 -8.42
CA LYS A 162 7.62 10.28 -9.02
C LYS A 162 7.29 11.34 -7.97
N ILE A 163 6.16 11.20 -7.28
CA ILE A 163 5.70 12.18 -6.28
C ILE A 163 6.70 12.29 -5.12
N TYR A 164 7.19 11.16 -4.62
CA TYR A 164 8.24 11.17 -3.61
C TYR A 164 9.49 11.92 -4.08
N SER A 165 9.99 11.58 -5.27
CA SER A 165 11.24 12.16 -5.79
C SER A 165 11.12 13.65 -6.04
N GLU A 166 9.98 14.13 -6.55
CA GLU A 166 9.77 15.53 -6.91
C GLU A 166 9.50 16.43 -5.69
N TYR A 167 8.79 15.92 -4.67
CA TYR A 167 8.25 16.76 -3.60
C TYR A 167 8.74 16.40 -2.19
N PHE A 168 9.22 15.19 -1.97
CA PHE A 168 9.49 14.67 -0.62
C PHE A 168 10.87 14.04 -0.44
N GLN A 169 11.74 14.03 -1.47
CA GLN A 169 13.05 13.39 -1.39
C GLN A 169 13.95 13.98 -0.29
N ALA A 170 13.77 15.26 0.03
CA ALA A 170 14.51 15.94 1.11
C ALA A 170 13.89 15.73 2.50
N GLU A 171 12.72 15.11 2.60
CA GLU A 171 12.01 14.92 3.87
C GLU A 171 12.58 13.76 4.67
N THR A 172 13.14 14.07 5.83
CA THR A 172 13.79 13.08 6.70
C THR A 172 12.83 12.32 7.60
N SER A 173 11.56 12.75 7.68
CA SER A 173 10.50 12.10 8.46
C SER A 173 9.92 10.86 7.78
N ILE A 174 10.15 10.69 6.48
CA ILE A 174 9.65 9.55 5.70
C ILE A 174 10.64 8.39 5.83
N HIS A 175 10.17 7.29 6.42
CA HIS A 175 10.97 6.08 6.53
C HIS A 175 10.82 5.21 5.28
N ILE A 176 11.94 4.87 4.65
CA ILE A 176 12.00 4.02 3.45
C ILE A 176 12.83 2.78 3.79
N PRO A 177 12.18 1.71 4.31
CA PRO A 177 12.85 0.43 4.53
C PRO A 177 13.42 -0.14 3.23
N GLU A 178 14.58 -0.78 3.30
CA GLU A 178 15.12 -1.53 2.17
C GLU A 178 14.17 -2.65 1.73
N ARG A 179 14.16 -2.91 0.41
CA ARG A 179 13.35 -3.95 -0.21
C ARG A 179 13.44 -5.30 0.51
N ARG A 180 14.62 -5.75 0.93
CA ARG A 180 14.81 -7.08 1.56
C ARG A 180 13.98 -7.31 2.83
N TYR A 181 13.55 -6.25 3.50
CA TYR A 181 12.73 -6.37 4.70
C TYR A 181 11.26 -6.63 4.34
N PHE A 182 10.73 -6.05 3.28
CA PHE A 182 9.31 -6.14 2.94
C PHE A 182 9.04 -6.99 1.69
N ASN A 183 9.88 -6.89 0.68
CA ASN A 183 9.72 -7.57 -0.62
C ASN A 183 11.00 -8.36 -1.00
N PRO A 184 11.42 -9.35 -0.19
CA PRO A 184 12.57 -10.21 -0.50
C PRO A 184 12.34 -10.97 -1.81
N ASP A 185 13.42 -11.56 -2.36
CA ASP A 185 13.26 -12.45 -3.50
C ASP A 185 12.38 -13.65 -3.10
N ILE A 186 11.36 -13.96 -3.90
CA ILE A 186 10.41 -15.04 -3.61
C ILE A 186 11.18 -16.37 -3.52
N PRO A 187 11.10 -17.10 -2.40
CA PRO A 187 11.81 -18.35 -2.22
C PRO A 187 11.25 -19.42 -3.17
N ARG A 188 12.16 -20.12 -3.85
CA ARG A 188 11.88 -21.22 -4.78
C ARG A 188 11.89 -22.57 -4.07
N THR A 189 12.50 -22.64 -2.89
CA THR A 189 12.62 -23.88 -2.10
C THR A 189 12.18 -23.68 -0.65
N LYS A 190 11.80 -24.78 0.01
CA LYS A 190 11.53 -24.78 1.47
C LYS A 190 12.75 -24.37 2.31
N ALA A 191 13.97 -24.58 1.79
CA ALA A 191 15.18 -24.18 2.49
C ALA A 191 15.34 -22.65 2.46
N GLU A 192 15.13 -22.03 1.30
CA GLU A 192 15.13 -20.56 1.14
C GLU A 192 14.04 -19.90 1.99
N GLN A 193 12.82 -20.46 2.00
CA GLN A 193 11.74 -19.99 2.88
C GLN A 193 12.19 -19.99 4.36
N LYS A 194 12.81 -21.08 4.83
CA LYS A 194 13.30 -21.18 6.21
C LYS A 194 14.41 -20.19 6.52
N VAL A 195 15.18 -19.77 5.52
CA VAL A 195 16.21 -18.72 5.71
C VAL A 195 15.51 -17.40 6.02
N LEU A 196 14.54 -16.98 5.20
CA LEU A 196 13.76 -15.75 5.43
C LEU A 196 13.02 -15.78 6.77
N GLU A 197 12.44 -16.92 7.14
CA GLU A 197 11.75 -17.08 8.42
C GLU A 197 12.68 -16.93 9.64
N LYS A 198 13.97 -17.25 9.49
CA LYS A 198 14.96 -17.29 10.58
C LYS A 198 15.95 -16.13 10.61
N ASP A 199 15.99 -15.30 9.58
CA ASP A 199 16.99 -14.24 9.44
C ASP A 199 16.86 -13.10 10.46
N GLY A 200 15.72 -13.01 11.16
CA GLY A 200 15.42 -11.95 12.11
C GLY A 200 15.14 -10.57 11.48
N THR A 201 15.34 -10.41 10.16
CA THR A 201 15.13 -9.15 9.44
C THR A 201 13.92 -9.10 8.49
N THR A 202 13.61 -10.14 7.70
CA THR A 202 12.44 -10.18 6.80
C THR A 202 11.09 -10.05 7.52
N ILE A 203 10.25 -9.12 7.08
CA ILE A 203 8.92 -8.82 7.63
C ILE A 203 7.84 -9.48 6.80
N GLY A 204 7.93 -9.39 5.47
CA GLY A 204 7.03 -9.99 4.49
C GLY A 204 7.79 -10.42 3.25
#